data_AF-A0A496RC14-F1
#
_entry.id   AF-A0A496RC14-F1
#
_cell.length_a   1.000
_cell.length_b   1.000
_cell.length_c   1.000
_cell.angle_alpha   90.00
_cell.angle_beta   90.00
_cell.angle_gamma   90.00
#
_symmetry.space_group_name_H-M   'P 1'
#
loop_
_entity.id
_entity.type
_entity.pdbx_description
1 polymer ?
#
loop_
_entity_poly.entity_id
_entity_poly.type
_entity_poly.pdbx_seq_one_letter_code
_entity_poly.pdbx_strand_id
1 'polypeptide(L)'
;LAQNYVSQEKREKEEREQKKIKDQITNSDSIMHKFEKEGKKKNLIKAGKQKVLLMKSLEKKGVRLFALREKFEEHFESEIIVRGTLFPGVVFESHGRYYETKREKKNVRLFFDQNDGRIVDEPLNKGEKE
;
A
#
# COMPACT_ATOMS: atom_id res chain seq x y z
N LEU A 1 -5.40 8.13 -18.23
CA LEU A 1 -6.73 8.46 -17.64
C LEU A 1 -7.65 7.25 -17.55
N ALA A 2 -7.92 6.50 -18.63
CA ALA A 2 -8.80 5.32 -18.58
C ALA A 2 -8.26 4.13 -17.73
N GLN A 3 -6.95 3.89 -17.72
CA GLN A 3 -6.32 2.85 -16.90
C GLN A 3 -6.52 3.09 -15.40
N ASN A 4 -6.35 4.34 -14.92
CA ASN A 4 -6.53 4.69 -13.51
C ASN A 4 -7.96 4.42 -13.01
N TYR A 5 -8.96 4.63 -13.87
CA TYR A 5 -10.36 4.35 -13.53
C TYR A 5 -10.63 2.84 -13.37
N VAL A 6 -10.18 2.04 -14.34
CA VAL A 6 -10.30 0.57 -14.30
C VAL A 6 -9.56 -0.02 -13.09
N SER A 7 -8.44 0.60 -12.68
CA SER A 7 -7.66 0.19 -11.51
C SER A 7 -8.34 0.53 -10.19
N GLN A 8 -8.94 1.72 -10.07
CA GLN A 8 -9.71 2.11 -8.90
C GLN A 8 -10.94 1.21 -8.71
N GLU A 9 -11.68 0.90 -9.78
CA GLU A 9 -12.82 -0.02 -9.71
C GLU A 9 -12.42 -1.43 -9.25
N LYS A 10 -11.30 -1.95 -9.77
CA LYS A 10 -10.76 -3.26 -9.35
C LYS A 10 -10.39 -3.26 -7.87
N ARG A 11 -9.76 -2.19 -7.39
CA ARG A 11 -9.40 -2.02 -5.97
C ARG A 11 -10.65 -1.97 -5.10
N GLU A 12 -11.61 -1.12 -5.45
CA GLU A 12 -12.84 -0.94 -4.68
C GLU A 12 -13.65 -2.24 -4.61
N LYS A 13 -13.71 -2.99 -5.72
CA LYS A 13 -14.33 -4.33 -5.75
C LYS A 13 -13.65 -5.30 -4.79
N GLU A 14 -12.32 -5.37 -4.81
CA GLU A 14 -11.55 -6.28 -3.95
C GLU A 14 -11.70 -5.89 -2.46
N GLU A 15 -11.72 -4.60 -2.13
CA GLU A 15 -11.96 -4.09 -0.77
C GLU A 15 -13.39 -4.41 -0.28
N ARG A 16 -14.40 -4.27 -1.15
CA ARG A 16 -15.78 -4.69 -0.84
C ARG A 16 -15.88 -6.18 -0.56
N GLU A 17 -15.20 -7.00 -1.35
CA GLU A 17 -15.20 -8.45 -1.17
C GLU A 17 -14.48 -8.85 0.14
N GLN A 18 -13.38 -8.20 0.50
CA GLN A 18 -12.73 -8.40 1.80
C GLN A 18 -13.65 -8.04 2.97
N LYS A 19 -14.38 -6.92 2.87
CA LYS A 19 -15.34 -6.50 3.90
C LYS A 19 -16.41 -7.59 4.12
N LYS A 20 -16.99 -8.12 3.04
CA LYS A 20 -17.97 -9.22 3.11
C LYS A 20 -17.41 -10.46 3.80
N ILE A 21 -16.17 -10.84 3.49
CA ILE A 21 -15.53 -12.01 4.13
C ILE A 21 -15.28 -11.75 5.63
N LYS A 22 -14.86 -10.55 6.01
CA LYS A 22 -14.72 -10.16 7.42
C LYS A 22 -16.06 -10.25 8.16
N ASP A 23 -17.14 -9.75 7.57
CA ASP A 23 -18.48 -9.84 8.15
C ASP A 23 -18.92 -11.31 8.33
N GLN A 24 -18.61 -12.17 7.35
CA GLN A 24 -18.88 -13.61 7.44
C GLN A 24 -18.05 -14.31 8.53
N ILE A 25 -16.81 -13.89 8.76
CA ILE A 25 -15.97 -14.38 9.86
C ILE A 25 -16.59 -14.00 11.21
N THR A 26 -16.96 -12.73 11.40
CA THR A 26 -17.61 -12.25 12.62
C THR A 26 -18.93 -12.97 12.91
N ASN A 27 -19.72 -13.22 11.87
CA ASN A 27 -20.93 -14.03 12.00
C ASN A 27 -20.62 -15.49 12.37
N SER A 28 -19.58 -16.08 11.76
CA SER A 28 -19.14 -17.43 12.11
C SER A 28 -18.71 -17.54 13.57
N ASP A 29 -18.03 -16.52 14.10
CA ASP A 29 -17.66 -16.44 15.52
C ASP A 29 -18.88 -16.39 16.44
N SER A 30 -19.89 -15.62 16.06
CA SER A 30 -21.14 -15.50 16.82
C SER A 30 -21.91 -16.83 16.83
N ILE A 31 -21.94 -17.53 15.70
CA ILE A 31 -22.54 -18.87 15.57
C ILE A 31 -21.77 -19.92 16.37
N MET A 32 -20.44 -19.88 16.33
CA MET A 32 -19.58 -20.76 17.11
C MET A 32 -19.82 -20.59 18.61
N HIS A 33 -19.87 -19.35 19.10
CA HIS A 33 -20.18 -19.07 20.51
C HIS A 33 -21.55 -19.62 20.90
N LYS A 34 -22.56 -19.51 20.02
CA LYS A 34 -23.90 -20.07 20.26
C LYS A 34 -23.86 -21.61 20.34
N PHE A 35 -23.20 -22.28 19.41
CA PHE A 35 -23.10 -23.75 19.43
C PHE A 35 -22.28 -24.29 20.58
N GLU A 36 -21.29 -23.55 21.06
CA GLU A 36 -20.55 -23.86 22.28
C GLU A 36 -21.47 -23.82 23.51
N LYS A 37 -22.24 -22.74 23.67
CA LYS A 37 -23.25 -22.60 24.75
C LYS A 37 -24.32 -23.71 24.69
N GLU A 38 -24.74 -24.10 23.49
CA GLU A 38 -25.76 -25.14 23.28
C GLU A 38 -25.19 -26.58 23.33
N GLY A 39 -23.88 -26.76 23.55
CA GLY A 39 -23.24 -28.09 23.58
C GLY A 39 -23.22 -28.83 22.24
N LYS A 40 -23.50 -28.14 21.11
CA LYS A 40 -23.64 -28.74 19.77
C LYS A 40 -22.27 -28.98 19.11
N LYS A 41 -21.46 -29.90 19.65
CA LYS A 41 -20.09 -30.21 19.21
C LYS A 41 -19.94 -30.42 17.69
N LYS A 42 -20.84 -31.17 17.04
CA LYS A 42 -20.77 -31.41 15.58
C LYS A 42 -20.95 -30.13 14.77
N ASN A 43 -21.82 -29.22 15.21
CA ASN A 43 -22.08 -27.96 14.53
C ASN A 43 -20.97 -26.94 14.79
N LEU A 44 -20.40 -26.93 16.01
CA LEU A 44 -19.23 -26.13 16.36
C LEU A 44 -18.03 -26.46 15.46
N ILE A 45 -17.73 -27.75 15.27
CA ILE A 45 -16.64 -28.20 14.39
C ILE A 45 -16.89 -27.76 12.93
N LYS A 46 -18.13 -27.88 12.44
CA LYS A 46 -18.48 -27.43 11.08
C LYS A 46 -18.30 -25.92 10.91
N ALA A 47 -18.78 -25.13 11.87
CA ALA A 47 -18.62 -23.67 11.85
C ALA A 47 -17.13 -23.25 11.91
N GLY A 48 -16.33 -23.92 12.74
CA GLY A 48 -14.88 -23.71 12.80
C GLY A 48 -14.16 -24.00 11.48
N LYS A 49 -14.50 -25.12 10.82
CA LYS A 49 -13.96 -25.43 9.47
C LYS A 49 -14.31 -24.34 8.45
N GLN A 50 -15.54 -23.85 8.48
CA GLN A 50 -15.98 -22.77 7.59
C GLN A 50 -15.22 -21.47 7.86
N LYS A 51 -15.02 -21.10 9.14
CA LYS A 51 -14.22 -19.93 9.52
C LYS A 51 -12.79 -20.02 8.96
N VAL A 52 -12.14 -21.17 9.08
CA VAL A 52 -10.78 -21.37 8.54
C VAL A 52 -10.73 -21.17 7.03
N LEU A 53 -11.73 -21.65 6.28
CA LEU A 53 -11.81 -21.43 4.83
C LEU A 53 -11.99 -19.94 4.49
N LEU A 54 -12.84 -19.24 5.25
CA LEU A 54 -13.03 -17.79 5.09
C LEU A 54 -11.74 -17.00 5.37
N MET A 55 -10.99 -17.37 6.42
CA MET A 55 -9.70 -16.75 6.74
C MET A 55 -8.67 -16.94 5.62
N LYS A 56 -8.52 -18.17 5.08
CA LYS A 56 -7.64 -18.43 3.94
C LYS A 56 -8.02 -17.61 2.70
N SER A 57 -9.32 -17.44 2.47
CA SER A 57 -9.82 -16.59 1.38
C SER A 57 -9.46 -15.12 1.61
N LEU A 58 -9.60 -14.64 2.84
CA LEU A 58 -9.23 -13.27 3.23
C LEU A 58 -7.73 -13.01 3.01
N GLU A 59 -6.87 -13.93 3.43
CA GLU A 59 -5.41 -13.83 3.23
C GLU A 59 -5.04 -13.74 1.75
N LYS A 60 -5.59 -14.63 0.90
CA LYS A 60 -5.35 -14.61 -0.54
C LYS A 60 -5.74 -13.28 -1.18
N LYS A 61 -6.86 -12.70 -0.74
CA LYS A 61 -7.31 -11.37 -1.20
C LYS A 61 -6.44 -10.24 -0.66
N GLY A 62 -5.91 -10.38 0.56
CA GLY A 62 -4.94 -9.45 1.14
C GLY A 62 -3.69 -9.32 0.27
N VAL A 63 -3.08 -10.46 -0.09
CA VAL A 63 -1.91 -10.52 -0.98
C VAL A 63 -2.22 -9.89 -2.34
N ARG A 64 -3.40 -10.18 -2.90
CA ARG A 64 -3.80 -9.61 -4.19
C ARG A 64 -3.97 -8.10 -4.14
N LEU A 65 -4.58 -7.56 -3.09
CA LEU A 65 -4.76 -6.12 -2.90
C LEU A 65 -3.40 -5.43 -2.72
N PHE A 66 -2.48 -6.05 -1.98
CA PHE A 66 -1.11 -5.57 -1.82
C PHE A 66 -0.40 -5.48 -3.17
N ALA A 67 -0.39 -6.57 -3.95
CA ALA A 67 0.20 -6.57 -5.29
C ALA A 67 -0.48 -5.58 -6.25
N LEU A 68 -1.79 -5.34 -6.08
CA LEU A 68 -2.52 -4.35 -6.86
C LEU A 68 -2.08 -2.92 -6.49
N ARG A 69 -1.80 -2.65 -5.21
CA ARG A 69 -1.28 -1.37 -4.74
C ARG A 69 0.14 -1.14 -5.26
N GLU A 70 1.03 -2.13 -5.15
CA GLU A 70 2.40 -2.03 -5.68
C GLU A 70 2.43 -1.83 -7.20
N LYS A 71 1.58 -2.55 -7.96
CA LYS A 71 1.53 -2.40 -9.43
C LYS A 71 0.95 -1.07 -9.92
N PHE A 72 0.25 -0.33 -9.06
CA PHE A 72 -0.41 0.92 -9.42
C PHE A 72 0.14 2.13 -8.68
N GLU A 73 1.15 1.96 -7.82
CA GLU A 73 2.22 2.95 -7.73
C GLU A 73 2.95 2.93 -9.09
N GLU A 74 2.34 3.55 -10.10
CA GLU A 74 3.07 3.98 -11.27
C GLU A 74 4.08 5.02 -10.79
N HIS A 75 5.28 4.56 -10.45
CA HIS A 75 6.38 5.44 -10.17
C HIS A 75 6.81 6.07 -11.50
N PHE A 76 6.22 7.22 -11.81
CA PHE A 76 6.73 8.06 -12.88
C PHE A 76 8.11 8.57 -12.46
N GLU A 77 9.09 8.43 -13.35
CA GLU A 77 10.35 9.15 -13.21
C GLU A 77 10.01 10.63 -13.02
N SER A 78 10.32 11.13 -11.82
CA SER A 78 9.99 12.47 -11.39
C SER A 78 11.18 13.01 -10.63
N GLU A 79 11.54 14.23 -10.98
CA GLU A 79 12.69 14.89 -10.43
C GLU A 79 12.43 16.37 -10.20
N ILE A 80 13.12 16.92 -9.21
CA ILE A 80 13.15 18.34 -8.93
C ILE A 80 14.59 18.81 -9.10
N ILE A 81 14.78 19.71 -10.06
CA ILE A 81 16.06 20.35 -10.34
C ILE A 81 16.13 21.68 -9.59
N VAL A 82 17.01 21.77 -8.61
CA VAL A 82 17.36 23.02 -7.92
C VAL A 82 18.62 23.58 -8.57
N ARG A 83 18.43 24.49 -9.54
CA ARG A 83 19.53 25.21 -10.21
C ARG A 83 20.27 26.20 -9.29
N GLY A 84 19.63 26.63 -8.20
CA GLY A 84 20.20 27.55 -7.23
C GLY A 84 20.86 26.85 -6.05
N THR A 85 20.68 27.44 -4.86
CA THR A 85 21.15 26.89 -3.59
C THR A 85 19.98 26.27 -2.83
N LEU A 86 20.18 25.05 -2.36
CA LEU A 86 19.32 24.35 -1.43
C LEU A 86 19.89 24.53 -0.02
N PHE A 87 19.19 25.30 0.82
CA PHE A 87 19.64 25.63 2.17
C PHE A 87 19.26 24.55 3.20
N PRO A 88 19.97 24.47 4.34
CA PRO A 88 19.58 23.58 5.43
C PRO A 88 18.15 23.83 5.92
N GLY A 89 17.42 22.76 6.25
CA GLY A 89 16.03 22.81 6.72
C GLY A 89 14.97 22.77 5.62
N VAL A 90 15.36 22.81 4.33
CA VAL A 90 14.40 22.55 3.25
C VAL A 90 14.01 21.08 3.25
N VAL A 91 12.70 20.82 3.26
CA VAL A 91 12.12 19.48 3.29
C VAL A 91 11.38 19.20 1.98
N PHE A 92 11.64 18.03 1.40
CA PHE A 92 10.89 17.47 0.28
C PHE A 92 10.07 16.29 0.76
N GLU A 93 8.81 16.23 0.33
CA GLU A 93 7.91 15.12 0.61
C GLU A 93 7.46 14.45 -0.69
N SER A 94 7.52 13.12 -0.71
CA SER A 94 6.98 12.29 -1.79
C SER A 94 6.54 10.95 -1.22
N HIS A 95 5.30 10.55 -1.50
CA HIS A 95 4.73 9.27 -1.03
C HIS A 95 4.85 9.05 0.49
N GLY A 96 4.68 10.12 1.29
CA GLY A 96 4.83 10.07 2.76
C GLY A 96 6.28 9.85 3.24
N ARG A 97 7.27 9.99 2.36
CA ARG A 97 8.70 9.99 2.69
C ARG A 97 9.21 11.42 2.68
N TYR A 98 10.13 11.70 3.59
CA TYR A 98 10.71 13.02 3.80
C TYR A 98 12.21 13.00 3.55
N TYR A 99 12.71 13.99 2.83
CA TYR A 99 14.13 14.30 2.73
C TYR A 99 14.35 15.72 3.22
N GLU A 100 15.18 15.85 4.25
CA GLU A 100 15.59 17.14 4.81
C GLU A 100 17.03 17.46 4.41
N THR A 101 17.22 18.65 3.87
CA THR A 101 18.54 19.16 3.55
C THR A 101 19.28 19.53 4.84
N LYS A 102 20.38 18.82 5.16
CA LYS A 102 21.16 19.07 6.38
C LYS A 102 22.28 20.10 6.21
N ARG A 103 22.74 20.32 4.97
CA ARG A 103 23.86 21.20 4.61
C ARG A 103 23.54 21.90 3.30
N GLU A 104 24.10 23.07 3.09
CA GLU A 104 23.94 23.81 1.83
C GLU A 104 24.41 22.95 0.63
N LYS A 105 23.55 22.84 -0.40
CA LYS A 105 23.87 22.17 -1.67
C LYS A 105 23.55 23.10 -2.84
N LYS A 106 24.24 22.96 -3.98
CA LYS A 106 24.01 23.78 -5.18
C LYS A 106 23.90 22.91 -6.40
N ASN A 107 23.05 23.31 -7.35
CA ASN A 107 22.82 22.57 -8.59
C ASN A 107 22.54 21.09 -8.29
N VAL A 108 21.42 20.80 -7.62
CA VAL A 108 21.07 19.43 -7.24
C VAL A 108 19.79 18.96 -7.95
N ARG A 109 19.79 17.70 -8.34
CA ARG A 109 18.60 16.96 -8.75
C ARG A 109 18.13 16.13 -7.55
N LEU A 110 16.86 16.22 -7.20
CA LEU A 110 16.23 15.33 -6.23
C LEU A 110 15.23 14.43 -6.93
N PHE A 111 15.23 13.14 -6.62
CA PHE A 111 14.29 12.17 -7.18
C PHE A 111 13.95 11.09 -6.17
N PHE A 112 12.89 10.33 -6.44
CA PHE A 112 12.49 9.19 -5.62
C PHE A 112 13.15 7.92 -6.15
N ASP A 113 14.06 7.32 -5.37
CA ASP A 113 14.62 6.01 -5.68
C ASP A 113 13.58 4.94 -5.38
N GLN A 114 13.12 4.26 -6.44
CA GLN A 114 12.11 3.22 -6.36
C GLN A 114 12.65 1.92 -5.74
N ASN A 115 13.96 1.66 -5.82
CA ASN A 115 14.56 0.47 -5.24
C ASN A 115 14.63 0.59 -3.71
N ASP A 116 15.06 1.75 -3.24
CA ASP A 116 15.27 2.01 -1.81
C ASP A 116 14.06 2.67 -1.11
N GLY A 117 13.08 3.14 -1.89
CA GLY A 117 11.87 3.80 -1.39
C GLY A 117 12.16 5.11 -0.65
N ARG A 118 13.15 5.87 -1.11
CA ARG A 118 13.64 7.10 -0.45
C ARG A 118 13.84 8.22 -1.46
N ILE A 119 13.71 9.46 -0.99
CA ILE A 119 14.10 10.63 -1.78
C ILE A 119 15.61 10.78 -1.63
N VAL A 120 16.30 10.86 -2.75
CA VAL A 120 17.76 11.04 -2.85
C VAL A 120 18.07 12.31 -3.63
N ASP A 121 19.28 12.83 -3.42
CA ASP A 121 19.77 14.00 -4.12
C ASP A 121 21.15 13.74 -4.74
N GLU A 122 21.36 14.28 -5.93
CA GLU A 122 22.61 14.15 -6.68
C GLU A 122 23.02 15.50 -7.29
N PRO A 123 24.33 15.78 -7.40
CA PRO A 123 24.81 16.97 -8.11
C PRO A 123 24.48 16.90 -9.61
N LEU A 124 23.99 18.01 -10.16
CA LEU A 124 23.84 18.18 -11.61
C LEU A 124 25.23 18.36 -12.25
N ASN A 125 25.63 17.43 -13.10
CA ASN A 125 26.85 17.57 -13.88
C ASN A 125 26.69 18.68 -14.94
N LYS A 126 27.76 19.45 -15.19
CA LYS A 126 27.79 20.62 -16.10
C LYS A 126 27.41 20.35 -17.58
N GLY A 127 27.10 19.10 -17.95
CA GLY A 127 26.74 18.69 -19.31
C GLY A 127 25.23 18.57 -19.57
N GLU A 128 24.39 18.53 -18.53
CA GLU A 128 22.93 18.44 -18.69
C GLU A 128 22.34 19.85 -18.86
N LYS A 129 22.53 20.42 -20.06
CA LYS A 129 21.69 21.50 -20.56
C LYS A 129 20.65 20.88 -21.48
N GLU A 130 19.40 21.31 -21.28
CA GLU A 130 18.21 20.98 -22.08
C GLU A 130 18.47 20.92 -23.59
#